data_AF-A0A7S0G058-F1
#
_entry.id   AF-A0A7S0G058-F1
#
_cell.length_a   1.000
_cell.length_b   1.000
_cell.length_c   1.000
_cell.angle_alpha   90.00
_cell.angle_beta   90.00
_cell.angle_gamma   90.00
#
_symmetry.space_group_name_H-M   'P 1'
#
loop_
_entity.id
_entity.type
_entity.pdbx_description
1 polymer ?
#
loop_
_entity_poly.entity_id
_entity_poly.type
_entity_poly.pdbx_seq_one_letter_code
_entity_poly.pdbx_strand_id
1 'polypeptide(L)'
;SARKVQAYLSLGRDIPEDALSNLLSEMSMAGRSAECSTWLLRMNAHIALVYRLCGLIDQGNDLVVELFEETVRAYIVRLIKTFKDDGGEGQGKVALEFSRQTLFEMIARYSSQLRDPLAVELCSEVLEICLHSDLQPTAVERDSRAQCVHKFSSCFEKDILRRIATAAVERVWANALPKDVDVSQGSNGMKPKDELLIGILGILNLPPVDNPKELLCRTTRLAKLFGIVQNNLAAKRLLEVFPNDCLLRIGSEDCVNERHELECWHAFFHALSRHNEWRHHFYGNRPLPPAESVRQAAVAASGTVAYEAQAAANVQMSAYLELLEEYNRIGQRLRVIAVDALNGALMIPGGWMRDLHSADSPDEENREQELLVVRGIGVPTLVSLLQNILDESSSHSEATQLVDLVASERLKLYEDFPKNELKAFLTRARISFTNLAQSMADQRKHGEELYKGEIFQDLG
;
A
#
# COMPACT_ATOMS: atom_id res chain seq x y z
N SER A 1 41.17 -36.96 -5.12
CA SER A 1 41.06 -35.49 -5.29
C SER A 1 42.42 -34.80 -5.35
N ALA A 2 43.37 -35.07 -4.44
CA ALA A 2 44.67 -34.39 -4.37
C ALA A 2 45.49 -34.35 -5.69
N ARG A 3 45.54 -35.46 -6.45
CA ARG A 3 46.22 -35.48 -7.77
C ARG A 3 45.58 -34.54 -8.81
N LYS A 4 44.26 -34.33 -8.77
CA LYS A 4 43.57 -33.38 -9.66
C LYS A 4 43.89 -31.94 -9.26
N VAL A 5 43.91 -31.63 -7.95
CA VAL A 5 44.28 -30.29 -7.44
C VAL A 5 45.71 -29.92 -7.81
N GLN A 6 46.64 -30.87 -7.68
CA GLN A 6 48.03 -30.67 -8.06
C GLN A 6 48.19 -30.47 -9.59
N ALA A 7 47.37 -31.16 -10.39
CA ALA A 7 47.30 -30.92 -11.83
C ALA A 7 46.74 -29.53 -12.17
N TYR A 8 45.68 -29.07 -11.48
CA TYR A 8 45.10 -27.75 -11.71
C TYR A 8 46.03 -26.60 -11.32
N LEU A 9 46.78 -26.73 -10.22
CA LEU A 9 47.78 -25.75 -9.81
C LEU A 9 49.03 -25.75 -10.72
N SER A 10 49.30 -26.86 -11.42
CA SER A 10 50.46 -26.97 -12.32
C SER A 10 50.27 -26.31 -13.69
N LEU A 11 49.06 -25.83 -14.00
CA LEU A 11 48.70 -25.33 -15.33
C LEU A 11 49.32 -23.96 -15.68
N GLY A 12 49.93 -23.24 -14.73
CA GLY A 12 50.70 -22.02 -15.03
C GLY A 12 49.89 -20.86 -15.62
N ARG A 13 50.56 -19.78 -16.03
CA ARG A 13 49.94 -18.58 -16.61
C ARG A 13 49.61 -18.74 -18.11
N ASP A 14 50.19 -19.72 -18.77
CA ASP A 14 50.17 -19.90 -20.23
C ASP A 14 49.26 -21.05 -20.69
N ILE A 15 48.09 -21.20 -20.05
CA ILE A 15 47.14 -22.26 -20.41
C ILE A 15 46.54 -21.93 -21.78
N PRO A 16 46.61 -22.83 -22.77
CA PRO A 16 45.91 -22.62 -24.04
C PRO A 16 44.40 -22.58 -23.82
N GLU A 17 43.70 -21.70 -24.55
CA GLU A 17 42.27 -21.43 -24.38
C GLU A 17 41.41 -22.72 -24.43
N ASP A 18 41.73 -23.65 -25.33
CA ASP A 18 41.06 -24.95 -25.43
C ASP A 18 41.18 -25.79 -24.15
N ALA A 19 42.34 -25.75 -23.49
CA ALA A 19 42.54 -26.47 -22.22
C ALA A 19 41.79 -25.79 -21.07
N LEU A 20 41.71 -24.46 -21.07
CA LEU A 20 40.91 -23.71 -20.10
C LEU A 20 39.41 -23.98 -20.27
N SER A 21 38.91 -23.99 -21.51
CA SER A 21 37.52 -24.29 -21.83
C SER A 21 37.15 -25.73 -21.42
N ASN A 22 37.98 -26.71 -21.75
CA ASN A 22 37.79 -28.10 -21.32
C ASN A 22 37.78 -28.24 -19.80
N LEU A 23 38.68 -27.53 -19.11
CA LEU A 23 38.73 -27.50 -17.66
C LEU A 23 37.44 -26.93 -17.04
N LEU A 24 37.01 -25.75 -17.47
CA LEU A 24 35.79 -25.11 -16.96
C LEU A 24 34.54 -25.94 -17.31
N SER A 25 34.53 -26.61 -18.47
CA SER A 25 33.49 -27.56 -18.85
C SER A 25 33.41 -28.75 -17.88
N GLU A 26 34.53 -29.39 -17.55
CA GLU A 26 34.56 -30.47 -16.54
C GLU A 26 34.09 -29.97 -15.16
N MET A 27 34.47 -28.76 -14.77
CA MET A 27 34.08 -28.14 -13.50
C MET A 27 32.60 -27.79 -13.44
N SER A 28 32.04 -27.24 -14.53
CA SER A 28 30.60 -26.96 -14.67
C SER A 28 29.79 -28.25 -14.66
N MET A 29 30.22 -29.27 -15.40
CA MET A 29 29.56 -30.58 -15.44
C MET A 29 29.55 -31.26 -14.07
N ALA A 30 30.66 -31.18 -13.32
CA ALA A 30 30.68 -31.63 -11.93
C ALA A 30 29.70 -30.85 -11.06
N GLY A 31 29.53 -29.55 -11.33
CA GLY A 31 28.59 -28.67 -10.63
C GLY A 31 27.12 -29.00 -10.84
N ARG A 32 26.75 -29.58 -11.99
CA ARG A 32 25.38 -30.01 -12.31
C ARG A 32 24.97 -31.29 -11.58
N SER A 33 25.90 -32.04 -11.03
CA SER A 33 25.58 -33.26 -10.27
C SER A 33 25.01 -32.93 -8.89
N ALA A 34 23.82 -33.44 -8.59
CA ALA A 34 23.14 -33.25 -7.31
C ALA A 34 23.92 -33.78 -6.10
N GLU A 35 24.86 -34.72 -6.33
CA GLU A 35 25.71 -35.33 -5.31
C GLU A 35 27.06 -34.62 -5.13
N CYS A 36 27.30 -33.51 -5.83
CA CYS A 36 28.57 -32.82 -5.76
C CYS A 36 28.79 -32.22 -4.36
N SER A 37 29.86 -32.65 -3.70
CA SER A 37 30.24 -32.15 -2.38
C SER A 37 30.53 -30.65 -2.40
N THR A 38 30.09 -29.91 -1.38
CA THR A 38 30.26 -28.44 -1.30
C THR A 38 31.71 -27.98 -1.37
N TRP A 39 32.66 -28.77 -0.85
CA TRP A 39 34.09 -28.45 -0.94
C TRP A 39 34.62 -28.47 -2.38
N LEU A 40 34.10 -29.36 -3.23
CA LEU A 40 34.49 -29.46 -4.64
C LEU A 40 33.96 -28.27 -5.43
N LEU A 41 32.70 -27.87 -5.20
CA LEU A 41 32.12 -26.66 -5.79
C LEU A 41 32.89 -25.41 -5.39
N ARG A 42 33.24 -25.28 -4.09
CA ARG A 42 34.05 -24.17 -3.58
C ARG A 42 35.42 -24.12 -4.25
N MET A 43 36.09 -25.26 -4.34
CA MET A 43 37.40 -25.37 -4.99
C MET A 43 37.30 -24.96 -6.45
N ASN A 44 36.26 -25.42 -7.15
CA ASN A 44 36.04 -25.09 -8.55
C ASN A 44 35.81 -23.58 -8.74
N ALA A 45 34.95 -22.97 -7.92
CA ALA A 45 34.71 -21.53 -7.96
C ALA A 45 35.99 -20.73 -7.68
N HIS A 46 36.80 -21.11 -6.69
CA HIS A 46 38.07 -20.43 -6.40
C HIS A 46 39.06 -20.53 -7.58
N ILE A 47 39.20 -21.70 -8.20
CA ILE A 47 40.09 -21.90 -9.36
C ILE A 47 39.63 -21.00 -10.52
N ALA A 48 38.32 -20.99 -10.80
CA ALA A 48 37.72 -20.14 -11.83
C ALA A 48 37.99 -18.65 -11.55
N LEU A 49 37.85 -18.20 -10.30
CA LEU A 49 38.16 -16.82 -9.91
C LEU A 49 39.65 -16.47 -10.06
N VAL A 50 40.56 -17.37 -9.71
CA VAL A 50 42.00 -17.15 -9.91
C VAL A 50 42.31 -16.95 -11.39
N TYR A 51 41.72 -17.75 -12.28
CA TYR A 51 41.90 -17.57 -13.73
C TYR A 51 41.33 -16.25 -14.23
N ARG A 52 40.20 -15.80 -13.69
CA ARG A 52 39.67 -14.47 -13.99
C ARG A 52 40.62 -13.35 -13.56
N LEU A 53 41.12 -13.41 -12.33
CA LEU A 53 42.07 -12.42 -11.80
C LEU A 53 43.40 -12.38 -12.57
N CYS A 54 43.81 -13.50 -13.17
CA CYS A 54 44.95 -13.57 -14.07
C CYS A 54 44.68 -12.95 -15.47
N GLY A 55 43.44 -12.52 -15.75
CA GLY A 55 43.02 -11.94 -17.03
C GLY A 55 42.69 -12.96 -18.11
N LEU A 56 42.69 -14.27 -17.79
CA LEU A 56 42.53 -15.34 -18.78
C LEU A 56 41.06 -15.56 -19.20
N ILE A 57 40.11 -15.09 -18.40
CA ILE A 57 38.68 -15.27 -18.66
C ILE A 57 38.10 -14.05 -19.38
N ASP A 58 38.44 -12.84 -18.96
CA ASP A 58 37.95 -11.61 -19.61
C ASP A 58 38.54 -11.41 -21.03
N GLN A 59 39.61 -12.12 -21.38
CA GLN A 59 40.21 -12.14 -22.72
C GLN A 59 39.73 -13.33 -23.59
N GLY A 60 39.01 -14.29 -22.99
CA GLY A 60 38.56 -15.50 -23.68
C GLY A 60 37.28 -15.26 -24.50
N ASN A 61 36.92 -16.25 -25.33
CA ASN A 61 35.64 -16.25 -26.05
C ASN A 61 34.43 -16.33 -25.08
N ASP A 62 33.24 -15.95 -25.56
CA ASP A 62 31.98 -15.94 -24.80
C ASP A 62 31.70 -17.28 -24.09
N LEU A 63 32.08 -18.41 -24.72
CA LEU A 63 31.96 -19.75 -24.13
C LEU A 63 32.76 -19.90 -22.82
N VAL A 64 33.97 -19.33 -22.74
CA VAL A 64 34.82 -19.40 -21.54
C VAL A 64 34.18 -18.61 -20.40
N VAL A 65 33.59 -17.45 -20.72
CA VAL A 65 32.84 -16.63 -19.77
C VAL A 65 31.59 -17.36 -19.27
N GLU A 66 30.82 -17.98 -20.17
CA GLU A 66 29.64 -18.78 -19.80
C GLU A 66 29.99 -19.95 -18.88
N LEU A 67 31.03 -20.73 -19.20
CA LEU A 67 31.47 -21.85 -18.38
C LEU A 67 31.99 -21.41 -17.01
N PHE A 68 32.66 -20.26 -16.96
CA PHE A 68 33.05 -19.61 -15.70
C PHE A 68 31.81 -19.24 -14.87
N GLU A 69 30.82 -18.58 -15.48
CA GLU A 69 29.60 -18.17 -14.79
C GLU A 69 28.81 -19.37 -14.28
N GLU A 70 28.68 -20.43 -15.07
CA GLU A 70 28.03 -21.68 -14.64
C GLU A 70 28.75 -22.31 -13.44
N THR A 71 30.09 -22.34 -13.46
CA THR A 71 30.90 -22.91 -12.37
C THR A 71 30.72 -22.14 -11.07
N VAL A 72 30.77 -20.81 -11.13
CA VAL A 72 30.59 -19.94 -9.95
C VAL A 72 29.13 -19.95 -9.49
N ARG A 73 28.15 -19.94 -10.42
CA ARG A 73 26.71 -20.06 -10.13
C ARG A 73 26.40 -21.34 -9.38
N ALA A 74 26.93 -22.49 -9.81
CA ALA A 74 26.68 -23.76 -9.15
C ALA A 74 27.10 -23.73 -7.66
N TYR A 75 28.21 -23.05 -7.35
CA TYR A 75 28.63 -22.86 -5.96
C TYR A 75 27.73 -21.89 -5.20
N ILE A 76 27.35 -20.75 -5.78
CA ILE A 76 26.43 -19.79 -5.15
C ILE A 76 25.08 -20.45 -4.86
N VAL A 77 24.49 -21.16 -5.82
CA VAL A 77 23.22 -21.89 -5.63
C VAL A 77 23.33 -22.90 -4.49
N ARG A 78 24.48 -23.57 -4.34
CA ARG A 78 24.72 -24.45 -3.18
C ARG A 78 24.75 -23.66 -1.86
N LEU A 79 25.40 -22.49 -1.83
CA LEU A 79 25.40 -21.61 -0.65
C LEU A 79 23.99 -21.12 -0.30
N ILE A 80 23.19 -20.74 -1.29
CA ILE A 80 21.78 -20.34 -1.11
C ILE A 80 20.97 -21.51 -0.54
N LYS A 81 21.18 -22.73 -1.04
CA LYS A 81 20.52 -23.93 -0.50
C LYS A 81 20.90 -24.17 0.97
N THR A 82 22.19 -24.08 1.31
CA THR A 82 22.63 -24.17 2.72
C THR A 82 21.99 -23.08 3.57
N PHE A 83 21.87 -21.85 3.05
CA PHE A 83 21.20 -20.75 3.73
C PHE A 83 19.71 -21.04 3.99
N LYS A 84 18.99 -21.65 3.04
CA LYS A 84 17.60 -22.08 3.22
C LYS A 84 17.46 -23.19 4.27
N ASP A 85 18.36 -24.17 4.21
CA ASP A 85 18.31 -25.36 5.08
C ASP A 85 18.60 -25.00 6.56
N ASP A 86 19.46 -24.02 6.84
CA ASP A 86 19.76 -23.51 8.19
C ASP A 86 18.57 -22.76 8.86
N GLY A 87 17.49 -22.48 8.12
CA GLY A 87 16.28 -21.84 8.62
C GLY A 87 15.22 -22.79 9.20
N GLY A 88 15.36 -24.10 9.00
CA GLY A 88 14.42 -25.10 9.53
C GLY A 88 14.91 -25.70 10.85
N GLU A 89 14.09 -25.68 11.90
CA GLU A 89 14.38 -26.27 13.23
C GLU A 89 14.61 -27.81 13.24
N GLY A 90 14.88 -28.46 12.11
CA GLY A 90 14.95 -29.91 11.97
C GLY A 90 16.34 -30.44 11.61
N GLN A 91 17.07 -30.88 12.63
CA GLN A 91 18.04 -31.99 12.63
C GLN A 91 18.74 -32.35 11.30
N GLY A 92 20.00 -31.94 11.18
CA GLY A 92 20.91 -32.52 10.19
C GLY A 92 22.24 -31.79 10.14
N LYS A 93 23.15 -32.10 11.08
CA LYS A 93 24.54 -31.63 11.07
C LYS A 93 25.21 -31.96 9.72
N VAL A 94 25.25 -31.00 8.79
CA VAL A 94 26.13 -31.04 7.63
C VAL A 94 27.12 -29.87 7.73
N ALA A 95 28.12 -30.08 8.59
CA ALA A 95 29.54 -29.68 8.52
C ALA A 95 30.01 -28.47 7.66
N LEU A 96 29.27 -27.37 7.59
CA LEU A 96 29.85 -26.06 7.26
C LEU A 96 29.45 -25.03 8.32
N GLU A 97 30.39 -24.73 9.20
CA GLU A 97 30.31 -23.78 10.32
C GLU A 97 30.30 -22.31 9.83
N PHE A 98 29.44 -21.95 8.88
CA PHE A 98 29.30 -20.56 8.48
C PHE A 98 28.14 -19.92 9.23
N SER A 99 28.42 -18.80 9.90
CA SER A 99 27.33 -17.93 10.36
C SER A 99 26.57 -17.36 9.15
N ARG A 100 25.29 -17.04 9.32
CA ARG A 100 24.47 -16.39 8.27
C ARG A 100 25.14 -15.14 7.68
N GLN A 101 25.83 -14.36 8.51
CA GLN A 101 26.58 -13.18 8.07
C GLN A 101 27.73 -13.53 7.11
N THR A 102 28.45 -14.62 7.39
CA THR A 102 29.52 -15.11 6.51
C THR A 102 28.94 -15.61 5.19
N LEU A 103 27.76 -16.24 5.20
CA LEU A 103 27.08 -16.65 3.97
C LEU A 103 26.68 -15.44 3.11
N PHE A 104 26.15 -14.37 3.69
CA PHE A 104 25.86 -13.14 2.93
C PHE A 104 27.11 -12.56 2.28
N GLU A 105 28.20 -12.46 3.02
CA GLU A 105 29.46 -11.91 2.52
C GLU A 105 30.06 -12.78 1.40
N MET A 106 30.00 -14.10 1.55
CA MET A 106 30.43 -15.03 0.51
C MET A 106 29.57 -14.86 -0.74
N ILE A 107 28.24 -14.97 -0.62
CA ILE A 107 27.34 -14.88 -1.77
C ILE A 107 27.51 -13.54 -2.49
N ALA A 108 27.61 -12.44 -1.75
CA ALA A 108 27.86 -11.11 -2.33
C ALA A 108 29.17 -11.05 -3.12
N ARG A 109 30.27 -11.57 -2.53
CA ARG A 109 31.60 -11.57 -3.17
C ARG A 109 31.68 -12.45 -4.40
N TYR A 110 31.04 -13.62 -4.41
CA TYR A 110 31.02 -14.46 -5.61
C TYR A 110 30.10 -13.88 -6.68
N SER A 111 28.96 -13.31 -6.29
CA SER A 111 27.99 -12.75 -7.22
C SER A 111 28.48 -11.46 -7.88
N SER A 112 29.33 -10.67 -7.20
CA SER A 112 29.99 -9.51 -7.82
C SER A 112 30.99 -9.87 -8.91
N GLN A 113 31.35 -11.14 -9.03
CA GLN A 113 32.20 -11.68 -10.09
C GLN A 113 31.37 -12.25 -11.24
N LEU A 114 30.07 -12.00 -11.34
CA LEU A 114 29.21 -12.46 -12.43
C LEU A 114 28.71 -11.26 -13.24
N ARG A 115 28.20 -11.47 -14.46
CA ARG A 115 27.47 -10.42 -15.17
C ARG A 115 26.23 -9.98 -14.39
N ASP A 116 25.87 -8.71 -14.51
CA ASP A 116 24.77 -8.08 -13.77
C ASP A 116 23.46 -8.89 -13.72
N PRO A 117 22.94 -9.46 -14.82
CA PRO A 117 21.64 -10.14 -14.78
C PRO A 117 21.65 -11.34 -13.84
N LEU A 118 22.75 -12.10 -13.85
CA LEU A 118 22.90 -13.30 -13.03
C LEU A 118 23.18 -12.94 -11.57
N ALA A 119 23.98 -11.90 -11.33
CA ALA A 119 24.21 -11.38 -9.99
C ALA A 119 22.89 -10.90 -9.35
N VAL A 120 22.07 -10.15 -10.11
CA VAL A 120 20.74 -9.70 -9.68
C VAL A 120 19.82 -10.88 -9.37
N GLU A 121 19.78 -11.90 -10.24
CA GLU A 121 18.97 -13.11 -10.04
C GLU A 121 19.31 -13.83 -8.73
N LEU A 122 20.60 -14.08 -8.47
CA LEU A 122 21.05 -14.85 -7.31
C LEU A 122 20.94 -14.05 -6.01
N CYS A 123 21.35 -12.78 -6.02
CA CYS A 123 21.26 -11.92 -4.83
C CYS A 123 19.81 -11.58 -4.47
N SER A 124 18.91 -11.44 -5.45
CA SER A 124 17.49 -11.22 -5.18
C SER A 124 16.82 -12.45 -4.54
N GLU A 125 17.26 -13.67 -4.87
CA GLU A 125 16.80 -14.89 -4.20
C GLU A 125 17.18 -14.94 -2.72
N VAL A 126 18.43 -14.58 -2.39
CA VAL A 126 18.86 -14.50 -0.98
C VAL A 126 18.05 -13.46 -0.23
N LEU A 127 17.87 -12.30 -0.85
CA LEU A 127 17.16 -11.19 -0.24
C LEU A 127 15.67 -11.51 -0.05
N GLU A 128 15.05 -12.21 -1.00
CA GLU A 128 13.70 -12.75 -0.88
C GLU A 128 13.56 -13.64 0.37
N ILE A 129 14.52 -14.53 0.63
CA ILE A 129 14.48 -15.40 1.82
C ILE A 129 14.55 -14.57 3.11
N CYS A 130 15.45 -13.58 3.16
CA CYS A 130 15.57 -12.66 4.31
C CYS A 130 14.27 -11.88 4.55
N LEU A 131 13.64 -11.42 3.46
CA LEU A 131 12.38 -10.68 3.54
C LEU A 131 11.23 -11.53 4.09
N HIS A 132 11.19 -12.83 3.78
CA HIS A 132 10.21 -13.75 4.34
C HIS A 132 10.49 -14.08 5.82
N SER A 133 11.76 -14.17 6.24
CA SER A 133 12.14 -14.48 7.63
C SER A 133 11.88 -13.34 8.60
N ASP A 134 12.07 -12.08 8.18
CA ASP A 134 11.92 -10.89 9.05
C ASP A 134 10.49 -10.65 9.58
N LEU A 135 9.51 -11.39 9.06
CA LEU A 135 8.09 -11.28 9.43
C LEU A 135 7.62 -12.38 10.37
N GLN A 136 8.47 -13.36 10.68
CA GLN A 136 8.25 -14.23 11.81
C GLN A 136 8.57 -13.43 13.09
N PRO A 137 7.65 -13.34 14.07
CA PRO A 137 7.78 -12.46 15.24
C PRO A 137 8.88 -12.90 16.25
N THR A 138 9.73 -13.85 15.91
CA THR A 138 10.88 -14.22 16.76
C THR A 138 11.85 -13.04 16.80
N ALA A 139 11.91 -12.40 17.96
CA ALA A 139 12.54 -11.10 18.22
C ALA A 139 14.07 -11.01 17.94
N VAL A 140 14.70 -12.06 17.43
CA VAL A 140 16.17 -12.19 17.31
C VAL A 140 16.68 -11.78 15.92
N GLU A 141 15.85 -11.73 14.87
CA GLU A 141 16.33 -11.59 13.49
C GLU A 141 15.83 -10.36 12.71
N ARG A 142 15.21 -9.36 13.36
CA ARG A 142 14.67 -8.16 12.68
C ARG A 142 15.69 -7.30 11.92
N ASP A 143 16.99 -7.57 12.06
CA ASP A 143 18.08 -6.90 11.35
C ASP A 143 18.62 -7.71 10.15
N SER A 144 18.04 -8.87 9.81
CA SER A 144 18.62 -9.76 8.81
C SER A 144 18.66 -9.13 7.41
N ARG A 145 17.57 -8.46 6.96
CA ARG A 145 17.56 -7.74 5.67
C ARG A 145 18.52 -6.55 5.64
N ALA A 146 18.59 -5.76 6.72
CA ALA A 146 19.45 -4.58 6.77
C ALA A 146 20.93 -4.99 6.75
N GLN A 147 21.28 -6.06 7.47
CA GLN A 147 22.61 -6.65 7.45
C GLN A 147 22.95 -7.23 6.07
N CYS A 148 22.02 -7.96 5.45
CA CYS A 148 22.20 -8.52 4.11
C CYS A 148 22.47 -7.41 3.08
N VAL A 149 21.63 -6.37 3.05
CA VAL A 149 21.81 -5.23 2.14
C VAL A 149 23.11 -4.47 2.42
N HIS A 150 23.47 -4.25 3.68
CA HIS A 150 24.74 -3.61 4.05
C HIS A 150 25.96 -4.43 3.59
N LYS A 151 25.88 -5.76 3.63
CA LYS A 151 26.94 -6.61 3.10
C LYS A 151 27.00 -6.53 1.58
N PHE A 152 25.85 -6.52 0.90
CA PHE A 152 25.78 -6.35 -0.54
C PHE A 152 26.34 -4.99 -0.98
N SER A 153 26.11 -3.93 -0.20
CA SER A 153 26.62 -2.60 -0.53
C SER A 153 28.15 -2.48 -0.49
N SER A 154 28.84 -3.44 0.12
CA SER A 154 30.31 -3.51 0.06
C SER A 154 30.84 -4.14 -1.25
N CYS A 155 29.98 -4.84 -1.99
CA CYS A 155 30.36 -5.64 -3.15
C CYS A 155 29.78 -5.12 -4.48
N PHE A 156 28.74 -4.29 -4.43
CA PHE A 156 28.01 -3.81 -5.61
C PHE A 156 27.89 -2.29 -5.63
N GLU A 157 27.87 -1.73 -6.84
CA GLU A 157 27.50 -0.34 -7.07
C GLU A 157 26.01 -0.10 -6.76
N LYS A 158 25.66 1.17 -6.49
CA LYS A 158 24.32 1.57 -6.07
C LYS A 158 23.24 1.14 -7.06
N ASP A 159 23.49 1.21 -8.36
CA ASP A 159 22.49 0.88 -9.37
C ASP A 159 22.22 -0.64 -9.45
N ILE A 160 23.22 -1.47 -9.24
CA ILE A 160 23.04 -2.93 -9.14
C ILE A 160 22.27 -3.27 -7.86
N LEU A 161 22.57 -2.62 -6.72
CA LEU A 161 21.82 -2.80 -5.47
C LEU A 161 20.34 -2.43 -5.63
N ARG A 162 20.04 -1.34 -6.34
CA ARG A 162 18.67 -0.94 -6.67
C ARG A 162 17.94 -2.01 -7.47
N ARG A 163 18.62 -2.60 -8.47
CA ARG A 163 18.07 -3.71 -9.28
C ARG A 163 17.86 -4.98 -8.45
N ILE A 164 18.82 -5.34 -7.58
CA ILE A 164 18.69 -6.48 -6.65
C ILE A 164 17.48 -6.29 -5.73
N ALA A 165 17.36 -5.14 -5.09
CA ALA A 165 16.25 -4.84 -4.17
C ALA A 165 14.90 -4.86 -4.90
N THR A 166 14.83 -4.25 -6.09
CA THR A 166 13.61 -4.23 -6.92
C THR A 166 13.20 -5.64 -7.35
N ALA A 167 14.15 -6.45 -7.82
CA ALA A 167 13.90 -7.83 -8.20
C ALA A 167 13.46 -8.70 -7.01
N ALA A 168 14.03 -8.47 -5.81
CA ALA A 168 13.61 -9.19 -4.61
C ALA A 168 12.17 -8.85 -4.21
N VAL A 169 11.79 -7.57 -4.26
CA VAL A 169 10.41 -7.12 -4.01
C VAL A 169 9.44 -7.78 -5.00
N GLU A 170 9.76 -7.76 -6.30
CA GLU A 170 8.94 -8.37 -7.36
C GLU A 170 8.75 -9.88 -7.13
N ARG A 171 9.82 -10.61 -6.76
CA ARG A 171 9.75 -12.04 -6.48
C ARG A 171 8.79 -12.36 -5.34
N VAL A 172 8.92 -11.63 -4.22
CA VAL A 172 8.00 -11.84 -3.10
C VAL A 172 6.57 -11.52 -3.51
N TRP A 173 6.37 -10.45 -4.27
CA TRP A 173 5.05 -10.04 -4.75
C TRP A 173 4.43 -11.06 -5.70
N ALA A 174 5.19 -11.61 -6.65
CA ALA A 174 4.73 -12.65 -7.56
C ALA A 174 4.26 -13.92 -6.83
N ASN A 175 4.84 -14.21 -5.66
CA ASN A 175 4.47 -15.34 -4.81
C ASN A 175 3.32 -15.02 -3.85
N ALA A 176 3.18 -13.77 -3.41
CA ALA A 176 2.24 -13.36 -2.37
C ALA A 176 0.94 -12.75 -2.90
N LEU A 177 0.97 -12.06 -4.04
CA LEU A 177 -0.21 -11.42 -4.64
C LEU A 177 -1.14 -12.47 -5.27
N PRO A 178 -2.47 -12.29 -5.12
CA PRO A 178 -3.44 -13.11 -5.84
C PRO A 178 -3.24 -12.98 -7.35
N LYS A 179 -3.27 -14.11 -8.07
CA LYS A 179 -3.25 -14.11 -9.54
C LYS A 179 -4.56 -13.57 -10.14
N ASP A 180 -5.65 -13.70 -9.39
CA ASP A 180 -6.96 -13.16 -9.73
C ASP A 180 -7.44 -12.27 -8.58
N VAL A 181 -7.82 -11.03 -8.89
CA VAL A 181 -8.37 -10.07 -7.91
C VAL A 181 -9.86 -10.34 -7.77
N ASP A 182 -10.21 -11.14 -6.77
CA ASP A 182 -11.62 -11.45 -6.48
C ASP A 182 -12.25 -10.28 -5.69
N VAL A 183 -12.96 -9.40 -6.39
CA VAL A 183 -13.63 -8.20 -5.83
C VAL A 183 -14.72 -8.57 -4.80
N SER A 184 -15.12 -9.85 -4.78
CA SER A 184 -16.19 -10.37 -3.93
C SER A 184 -15.82 -10.58 -2.45
N GLN A 185 -14.54 -10.47 -2.07
CA GLN A 185 -14.09 -10.67 -0.68
C GLN A 185 -13.53 -9.39 -0.04
N GLY A 186 -14.42 -8.46 0.30
CA GLY A 186 -14.09 -7.38 1.23
C GLY A 186 -13.65 -7.96 2.58
N SER A 187 -12.36 -7.90 2.88
CA SER A 187 -11.78 -8.35 4.15
C SER A 187 -11.77 -7.20 5.14
N ASN A 188 -12.58 -7.28 6.19
CA ASN A 188 -12.61 -6.29 7.28
C ASN A 188 -11.40 -6.39 8.25
N GLY A 189 -10.37 -7.18 7.92
CA GLY A 189 -9.16 -7.33 8.73
C GLY A 189 -7.90 -7.34 7.87
N MET A 190 -6.84 -6.72 8.41
CA MET A 190 -5.49 -6.79 7.84
C MET A 190 -4.96 -8.21 7.98
N LYS A 191 -4.64 -8.84 6.84
CA LYS A 191 -4.10 -10.20 6.82
C LYS A 191 -2.59 -10.13 7.07
N PRO A 192 -1.96 -11.18 7.65
CA PRO A 192 -0.50 -11.23 7.80
C PRO A 192 0.27 -11.05 6.48
N LYS A 193 -0.33 -11.48 5.36
CA LYS A 193 0.21 -11.27 4.02
C LYS A 193 0.23 -9.78 3.60
N ASP A 194 -0.74 -8.99 4.04
CA ASP A 194 -0.78 -7.55 3.75
C ASP A 194 0.35 -6.83 4.49
N GLU A 195 0.61 -7.24 5.74
CA GLU A 195 1.72 -6.72 6.54
C GLU A 195 3.08 -7.05 5.93
N LEU A 196 3.23 -8.28 5.42
CA LEU A 196 4.40 -8.72 4.65
C LEU A 196 4.64 -7.80 3.43
N LEU A 197 3.61 -7.59 2.60
CA LEU A 197 3.73 -6.76 1.40
C LEU A 197 4.12 -5.31 1.71
N ILE A 198 3.53 -4.72 2.74
CA ILE A 198 3.85 -3.34 3.19
C ILE A 198 5.27 -3.30 3.77
N GLY A 199 5.61 -4.25 4.64
CA GLY A 199 6.89 -4.27 5.35
C GLY A 199 8.09 -4.42 4.41
N ILE A 200 7.93 -5.15 3.31
CA ILE A 200 8.99 -5.36 2.31
C ILE A 200 9.39 -4.06 1.62
N LEU A 201 8.45 -3.15 1.38
CA LEU A 201 8.76 -1.87 0.71
C LEU A 201 9.81 -1.04 1.43
N GLY A 202 9.94 -1.20 2.76
CA GLY A 202 10.98 -0.56 3.55
C GLY A 202 12.40 -0.83 3.05
N ILE A 203 12.64 -1.92 2.31
CA ILE A 203 13.95 -2.23 1.74
C ILE A 203 14.42 -1.21 0.69
N LEU A 204 13.48 -0.64 -0.08
CA LEU A 204 13.77 0.35 -1.12
C LEU A 204 14.19 1.69 -0.51
N ASN A 205 13.80 1.94 0.75
CA ASN A 205 14.17 3.14 1.50
C ASN A 205 15.46 2.99 2.32
N LEU A 206 16.11 1.82 2.34
CA LEU A 206 17.34 1.66 3.09
C LEU A 206 18.45 2.56 2.50
N PRO A 207 19.25 3.26 3.32
CA PRO A 207 20.32 4.14 2.85
C PRO A 207 21.25 3.56 1.77
N PRO A 208 21.71 2.29 1.84
CA PRO A 208 22.52 1.70 0.77
C PRO A 208 21.79 1.54 -0.57
N VAL A 209 20.47 1.38 -0.59
CA VAL A 209 19.66 1.21 -1.80
C VAL A 209 19.17 2.55 -2.31
N ASP A 210 18.47 3.30 -1.44
CA ASP A 210 17.94 4.64 -1.68
C ASP A 210 17.34 4.78 -3.09
N ASN A 211 16.18 4.11 -3.25
CA ASN A 211 15.41 4.07 -4.49
C ASN A 211 14.00 4.67 -4.28
N PRO A 212 13.90 6.00 -4.11
CA PRO A 212 12.63 6.66 -3.80
C PRO A 212 11.61 6.57 -4.96
N LYS A 213 12.07 6.59 -6.21
CA LYS A 213 11.20 6.46 -7.41
C LYS A 213 10.47 5.12 -7.41
N GLU A 214 11.22 4.02 -7.27
CA GLU A 214 10.62 2.68 -7.22
C GLU A 214 9.72 2.50 -6.00
N LEU A 215 10.13 3.04 -4.84
CA LEU A 215 9.29 2.99 -3.63
C LEU A 215 7.93 3.66 -3.87
N LEU A 216 7.91 4.83 -4.52
CA LEU A 216 6.68 5.52 -4.88
C LEU A 216 5.82 4.67 -5.83
N CYS A 217 6.38 4.19 -6.95
CA CYS A 217 5.68 3.36 -7.94
C CYS A 217 5.08 2.09 -7.31
N ARG A 218 5.82 1.45 -6.40
CA ARG A 218 5.34 0.25 -5.69
C ARG A 218 4.27 0.59 -4.67
N THR A 219 4.41 1.69 -3.95
CA THR A 219 3.41 2.14 -2.98
C THR A 219 2.08 2.42 -3.67
N THR A 220 2.07 3.15 -4.79
CA THR A 220 0.86 3.44 -5.55
C THR A 220 0.23 2.19 -6.14
N ARG A 221 1.04 1.28 -6.71
CA ARG A 221 0.58 -0.02 -7.19
C ARG A 221 -0.09 -0.85 -6.09
N LEU A 222 0.49 -0.92 -4.90
CA LEU A 222 -0.07 -1.67 -3.78
C LEU A 222 -1.33 -0.98 -3.21
N ALA A 223 -1.35 0.36 -3.16
CA ALA A 223 -2.53 1.13 -2.78
C ALA A 223 -3.72 0.87 -3.73
N LYS A 224 -3.47 0.79 -5.06
CA LYS A 224 -4.48 0.37 -6.04
C LYS A 224 -5.06 -0.99 -5.74
N LEU A 225 -4.20 -1.99 -5.51
CA LEU A 225 -4.65 -3.35 -5.20
C LEU A 225 -5.52 -3.39 -3.93
N PHE A 226 -5.09 -2.71 -2.86
CA PHE A 226 -5.89 -2.64 -1.64
C PHE A 226 -7.19 -1.85 -1.83
N GLY A 227 -7.20 -0.80 -2.66
CA GLY A 227 -8.39 -0.05 -3.02
C GLY A 227 -9.42 -0.88 -3.77
N ILE A 228 -9.00 -1.67 -4.76
CA ILE A 228 -9.88 -2.56 -5.54
C ILE A 228 -10.47 -3.66 -4.63
N VAL A 229 -9.67 -4.24 -3.74
CA VAL A 229 -10.10 -5.26 -2.75
C VAL A 229 -10.87 -4.63 -1.57
N GLN A 230 -10.96 -3.29 -1.51
CA GLN A 230 -11.55 -2.52 -0.41
C GLN A 230 -10.95 -2.83 0.98
N ASN A 231 -9.67 -3.20 1.03
CA ASN A 231 -8.94 -3.40 2.28
C ASN A 231 -8.42 -2.07 2.83
N ASN A 232 -9.34 -1.27 3.37
CA ASN A 232 -9.08 0.09 3.83
C ASN A 232 -8.02 0.17 4.95
N LEU A 233 -7.92 -0.86 5.81
CA LEU A 233 -6.94 -0.90 6.89
C LEU A 233 -5.52 -1.07 6.36
N ALA A 234 -5.31 -2.03 5.44
CA ALA A 234 -4.00 -2.24 4.83
C ALA A 234 -3.56 -1.04 4.00
N ALA A 235 -4.46 -0.45 3.23
CA ALA A 235 -4.17 0.75 2.45
C ALA A 235 -3.80 1.95 3.33
N LYS A 236 -4.55 2.19 4.41
CA LYS A 236 -4.21 3.24 5.38
C LYS A 236 -2.84 3.00 6.01
N ARG A 237 -2.56 1.77 6.43
CA ARG A 237 -1.25 1.41 7.02
C ARG A 237 -0.10 1.62 6.03
N LEU A 238 -0.30 1.26 4.76
CA LEU A 238 0.68 1.49 3.70
C LEU A 238 1.02 2.98 3.56
N LEU A 239 0.01 3.84 3.51
CA LEU A 239 0.20 5.29 3.39
C LEU A 239 0.84 5.93 4.63
N GLU A 240 0.59 5.39 5.83
CA GLU A 240 1.24 5.85 7.07
C GLU A 240 2.71 5.43 7.17
N VAL A 241 3.08 4.29 6.57
CA VAL A 241 4.46 3.78 6.55
C VAL A 241 5.29 4.48 5.47
N PHE A 242 4.66 5.07 4.45
CA PHE A 242 5.36 5.76 3.39
C PHE A 242 6.17 6.96 3.93
N PRO A 243 7.49 7.03 3.69
CA PRO A 243 8.33 8.11 4.21
C PRO A 243 8.04 9.45 3.50
N ASN A 244 7.63 10.47 4.26
CA ASN A 244 7.33 11.80 3.68
C ASN A 244 8.54 12.47 3.02
N ASP A 245 9.76 12.17 3.48
CA ASP A 245 11.01 12.67 2.92
C ASP A 245 11.35 12.03 1.55
N CYS A 246 10.69 10.94 1.19
CA CYS A 246 10.85 10.27 -0.10
C CYS A 246 10.50 11.22 -1.26
N LEU A 247 9.40 11.98 -1.14
CA LEU A 247 8.94 12.90 -2.18
C LEU A 247 9.89 14.08 -2.41
N LEU A 248 10.62 14.49 -1.37
CA LEU A 248 11.64 15.54 -1.45
C LEU A 248 12.90 15.08 -2.20
N ARG A 249 13.19 13.78 -2.18
CA ARG A 249 14.34 13.17 -2.88
C ARG A 249 14.06 12.91 -4.36
N ILE A 250 12.80 12.86 -4.76
CA ILE A 250 12.39 12.74 -6.16
C ILE A 250 12.35 14.17 -6.75
N GLY A 251 12.90 14.37 -7.96
CA GLY A 251 12.81 15.66 -8.65
C GLY A 251 11.37 16.06 -8.93
N SER A 252 11.04 17.35 -8.96
CA SER A 252 9.65 17.85 -9.12
C SER A 252 8.99 17.43 -10.44
N GLU A 253 9.79 17.18 -11.48
CA GLU A 253 9.33 16.73 -12.80
C GLU A 253 9.30 15.21 -12.94
N ASP A 254 9.84 14.48 -11.96
CA ASP A 254 9.88 13.01 -11.95
C ASP A 254 8.64 12.43 -11.28
N CYS A 255 8.12 11.35 -11.86
CA CYS A 255 7.01 10.55 -11.31
C CYS A 255 5.76 11.39 -11.01
N VAL A 256 5.44 12.36 -11.88
CA VAL A 256 4.31 13.29 -11.67
C VAL A 256 2.99 12.53 -11.52
N ASN A 257 2.77 11.50 -12.34
CA ASN A 257 1.56 10.69 -12.29
C ASN A 257 1.47 9.88 -11.00
N GLU A 258 2.56 9.24 -10.55
CA GLU A 258 2.56 8.46 -9.31
C GLU A 258 2.46 9.35 -8.07
N ARG A 259 3.04 10.55 -8.08
CA ARG A 259 2.83 11.54 -7.00
C ARG A 259 1.36 11.91 -6.89
N HIS A 260 0.75 12.25 -8.03
CA HIS A 260 -0.66 12.59 -8.10
C HIS A 260 -1.55 11.42 -7.66
N GLU A 261 -1.22 10.20 -8.07
CA GLU A 261 -1.91 8.97 -7.64
C GLU A 261 -1.81 8.78 -6.12
N LEU A 262 -0.63 8.99 -5.53
CA LEU A 262 -0.43 8.92 -4.08
C LEU A 262 -1.27 9.98 -3.34
N GLU A 263 -1.30 11.22 -3.84
CA GLU A 263 -2.14 12.29 -3.30
C GLU A 263 -3.64 11.94 -3.35
N CYS A 264 -4.08 11.36 -4.47
CA CYS A 264 -5.46 10.88 -4.64
C CYS A 264 -5.81 9.80 -3.60
N TRP A 265 -4.89 8.88 -3.32
CA TRP A 265 -5.08 7.86 -2.28
C TRP A 265 -5.12 8.47 -0.88
N HIS A 266 -4.20 9.40 -0.54
CA HIS A 266 -4.23 10.09 0.74
C HIS A 266 -5.56 10.83 0.96
N ALA A 267 -6.01 11.57 -0.04
CA ALA A 267 -7.29 12.28 0.03
C ALA A 267 -8.48 11.32 0.21
N PHE A 268 -8.50 10.20 -0.54
CA PHE A 268 -9.55 9.19 -0.43
C PHE A 268 -9.64 8.60 0.98
N PHE A 269 -8.54 8.10 1.53
CA PHE A 269 -8.55 7.48 2.87
C PHE A 269 -8.69 8.49 4.01
N HIS A 270 -8.23 9.72 3.81
CA HIS A 270 -8.52 10.82 4.72
C HIS A 270 -10.02 11.09 4.77
N ALA A 271 -10.69 11.23 3.61
CA ALA A 271 -12.13 11.45 3.52
C ALA A 271 -12.93 10.29 4.16
N LEU A 272 -12.56 9.04 3.89
CA LEU A 272 -13.17 7.87 4.51
C LEU A 272 -13.01 7.88 6.04
N SER A 273 -11.84 8.24 6.55
CA SER A 273 -11.58 8.34 7.99
C SER A 273 -12.45 9.42 8.64
N ARG A 274 -12.59 10.60 8.02
CA ARG A 274 -13.43 11.70 8.53
C ARG A 274 -14.91 11.36 8.51
N HIS A 275 -15.38 10.72 7.44
CA HIS A 275 -16.75 10.20 7.39
C HIS A 275 -17.01 9.20 8.52
N ASN A 276 -16.09 8.27 8.76
CA ASN A 276 -16.24 7.27 9.83
C ASN A 276 -16.22 7.89 11.23
N GLU A 277 -15.39 8.91 11.46
CA GLU A 277 -15.36 9.68 12.71
C GLU A 277 -16.72 10.37 12.97
N TRP A 278 -17.25 11.07 11.97
CA TRP A 278 -18.59 11.66 12.05
C TRP A 278 -19.68 10.61 12.28
N ARG A 279 -19.65 9.51 11.52
CA ARG A 279 -20.66 8.44 11.61
C ARG A 279 -20.66 7.80 12.99
N HIS A 280 -19.48 7.53 13.56
CA HIS A 280 -19.35 6.98 14.90
C HIS A 280 -19.95 7.93 15.95
N HIS A 281 -19.69 9.23 15.82
CA HIS A 281 -20.32 10.22 16.69
C HIS A 281 -21.84 10.26 16.51
N PHE A 282 -22.34 10.32 15.26
CA PHE A 282 -23.76 10.47 14.95
C PHE A 282 -24.63 9.30 15.44
N TYR A 283 -24.14 8.06 15.29
CA TYR A 283 -24.88 6.87 15.70
C TYR A 283 -24.56 6.39 17.12
N GLY A 284 -23.32 6.57 17.59
CA GLY A 284 -22.85 6.01 18.85
C GLY A 284 -22.99 6.93 20.06
N ASN A 285 -22.92 8.25 19.87
CA ASN A 285 -22.80 9.21 20.97
C ASN A 285 -24.07 10.04 21.22
N ARG A 286 -25.20 9.71 20.58
CA ARG A 286 -26.43 10.48 20.74
C ARG A 286 -26.97 10.34 22.17
N PRO A 287 -27.14 11.45 22.92
CA PRO A 287 -27.66 11.41 24.28
C PRO A 287 -29.07 10.82 24.34
N LEU A 288 -29.26 9.84 25.23
CA LEU A 288 -30.57 9.25 25.47
C LEU A 288 -31.46 10.27 26.19
N PRO A 289 -32.70 10.47 25.74
CA PRO A 289 -33.58 11.42 26.38
C PRO A 289 -33.98 10.90 27.78
N PRO A 290 -34.17 11.80 28.78
CA PRO A 290 -34.58 11.41 30.13
C PRO A 290 -35.88 10.60 30.13
N ALA A 291 -36.12 9.84 31.20
CA ALA A 291 -37.32 9.03 31.35
C ALA A 291 -38.59 9.89 31.17
N GLU A 292 -39.63 9.31 30.58
CA GLU A 292 -40.88 10.02 30.26
C GLU A 292 -41.50 10.68 31.50
N SER A 293 -41.42 10.04 32.66
CA SER A 293 -41.87 10.61 33.94
C SER A 293 -41.14 11.91 34.32
N VAL A 294 -39.84 12.00 34.03
CA VAL A 294 -39.02 13.19 34.27
C VAL A 294 -39.40 14.29 33.27
N ARG A 295 -39.62 13.93 32.00
CA ARG A 295 -40.06 14.89 30.98
C ARG A 295 -41.41 15.50 31.30
N GLN A 296 -42.37 14.67 31.71
CA GLN A 296 -43.71 15.11 32.10
C GLN A 296 -43.68 15.96 33.37
N ALA A 297 -42.86 15.60 34.36
CA ALA A 297 -42.71 16.37 35.58
C ALA A 297 -42.09 17.76 35.35
N ALA A 298 -41.17 17.90 34.38
CA ALA A 298 -40.56 19.19 34.02
C ALA A 298 -41.55 20.15 33.33
N VAL A 299 -42.46 19.62 32.50
CA VAL A 299 -43.45 20.41 31.73
C VAL A 299 -44.77 20.63 32.50
N ALA A 300 -44.96 19.96 33.64
CA ALA A 300 -46.18 20.05 34.42
C ALA A 300 -46.46 21.48 34.94
N ALA A 301 -47.74 21.88 34.91
CA ALA A 301 -48.15 23.17 35.47
C ALA A 301 -47.91 23.23 36.98
N SER A 302 -47.62 24.44 37.49
CA SER A 302 -47.34 24.67 38.92
C SER A 302 -48.48 24.16 39.80
N GLY A 303 -48.17 23.26 40.73
CA GLY A 303 -49.14 22.63 41.64
C GLY A 303 -49.65 21.25 41.22
N THR A 304 -49.31 20.77 40.01
CA THR A 304 -49.70 19.42 39.52
C THR A 304 -48.76 18.32 40.02
N VAL A 305 -47.50 18.68 40.29
CA VAL A 305 -46.43 17.79 40.78
C VAL A 305 -45.81 18.45 42.01
N ALA A 306 -45.29 17.65 42.94
CA ALA A 306 -44.58 18.18 44.11
C ALA A 306 -43.41 19.08 43.67
N TYR A 307 -43.27 20.25 44.30
CA TYR A 307 -42.26 21.25 43.94
C TYR A 307 -40.84 20.67 43.88
N GLU A 308 -40.47 19.82 44.84
CA GLU A 308 -39.15 19.17 44.88
C GLU A 308 -38.92 18.22 43.70
N ALA A 309 -39.95 17.46 43.30
CA ALA A 309 -39.89 16.55 42.16
C ALA A 309 -39.81 17.32 40.83
N GLN A 310 -40.52 18.45 40.73
CA GLN A 310 -40.43 19.34 39.57
C GLN A 310 -39.05 20.02 39.47
N ALA A 311 -38.49 20.48 40.59
CA ALA A 311 -37.15 21.06 40.63
C ALA A 311 -36.07 20.04 40.23
N ALA A 312 -36.15 18.80 40.74
CA ALA A 312 -35.24 17.73 40.35
C ALA A 312 -35.37 17.36 38.86
N ALA A 313 -36.59 17.31 38.33
CA ALA A 313 -36.84 17.05 36.91
C ALA A 313 -36.27 18.15 36.01
N ASN A 314 -36.38 19.42 36.42
CA ASN A 314 -35.82 20.56 35.69
C ASN A 314 -34.28 20.51 35.64
N VAL A 315 -33.63 20.13 36.74
CA VAL A 315 -32.15 19.95 36.77
C VAL A 315 -31.70 18.81 35.86
N GLN A 316 -32.43 17.69 35.84
CA GLN A 316 -32.11 16.58 34.94
C GLN A 316 -32.35 16.97 33.47
N MET A 317 -33.39 17.74 33.20
CA MET A 317 -33.68 18.24 31.86
C MET A 317 -32.62 19.25 31.40
N SER A 318 -32.19 20.17 32.25
CA SER A 318 -31.14 21.15 31.91
C SER A 318 -29.81 20.45 31.59
N ALA A 319 -29.41 19.47 32.42
CA ALA A 319 -28.21 18.68 32.17
C ALA A 319 -28.30 17.88 30.85
N TYR A 320 -29.47 17.34 30.52
CA TYR A 320 -29.70 16.68 29.24
C TYR A 320 -29.59 17.64 28.04
N LEU A 321 -30.17 18.83 28.16
CA LEU A 321 -30.11 19.84 27.10
C LEU A 321 -28.67 20.33 26.87
N GLU A 322 -27.90 20.58 27.92
CA GLU A 322 -26.47 20.92 27.82
C GLU A 322 -25.68 19.83 27.10
N LEU A 323 -25.92 18.56 27.45
CA LEU A 323 -25.27 17.43 26.79
C LEU A 323 -25.68 17.30 25.32
N LEU A 324 -26.95 17.57 25.00
CA LEU A 324 -27.47 17.55 23.63
C LEU A 324 -26.90 18.69 22.78
N GLU A 325 -26.75 19.89 23.35
CA GLU A 325 -26.11 21.02 22.69
C GLU A 325 -24.65 20.72 22.37
N GLU A 326 -23.89 20.18 23.32
CA GLU A 326 -22.50 19.79 23.09
C GLU A 326 -22.38 18.69 22.03
N TYR A 327 -23.25 17.68 22.10
CA TYR A 327 -23.36 16.65 21.06
C TYR A 327 -23.62 17.26 19.68
N ASN A 328 -24.61 18.15 19.56
CA ASN A 328 -24.93 18.79 18.28
C ASN A 328 -23.77 19.65 17.77
N ARG A 329 -23.07 20.37 18.66
CA ARG A 329 -21.92 21.20 18.33
C ARG A 329 -20.75 20.37 17.78
N ILE A 330 -20.42 19.26 18.45
CA ILE A 330 -19.39 18.33 17.98
C ILE A 330 -19.82 17.69 16.66
N GLY A 331 -21.07 17.22 16.57
CA GLY A 331 -21.63 16.61 15.37
C GLY A 331 -21.56 17.53 14.15
N GLN A 332 -21.91 18.81 14.32
CA GLN A 332 -21.83 19.80 13.25
C GLN A 332 -20.38 20.07 12.82
N ARG A 333 -19.45 20.16 13.77
CA ARG A 333 -18.02 20.33 13.45
C ARG A 333 -17.49 19.14 12.66
N LEU A 334 -17.78 17.92 13.10
CA LEU A 334 -17.36 16.70 12.41
C LEU A 334 -17.98 16.58 11.01
N ARG A 335 -19.25 16.97 10.87
CA ARG A 335 -19.94 17.04 9.57
C ARG A 335 -19.18 17.94 8.60
N VAL A 336 -18.87 19.18 9.00
CA VAL A 336 -18.14 20.13 8.14
C VAL A 336 -16.81 19.55 7.70
N ILE A 337 -16.02 19.01 8.63
CA ILE A 337 -14.71 18.40 8.34
C ILE A 337 -14.85 17.21 7.36
N ALA A 338 -15.87 16.37 7.54
CA ALA A 338 -16.10 15.21 6.68
C ALA A 338 -16.56 15.62 5.28
N VAL A 339 -17.49 16.57 5.17
CA VAL A 339 -17.95 17.13 3.89
C VAL A 339 -16.80 17.79 3.14
N ASP A 340 -15.99 18.61 3.81
CA ASP A 340 -14.83 19.26 3.22
C ASP A 340 -13.79 18.25 2.71
N ALA A 341 -13.53 17.18 3.48
CA ALA A 341 -12.62 16.13 3.06
C ALA A 341 -13.13 15.34 1.85
N LEU A 342 -14.44 15.02 1.80
CA LEU A 342 -15.06 14.32 0.66
C LEU A 342 -15.07 15.19 -0.59
N ASN A 343 -15.44 16.47 -0.46
CA ASN A 343 -15.37 17.45 -1.55
C ASN A 343 -13.94 17.65 -2.03
N GLY A 344 -12.98 17.75 -1.12
CA GLY A 344 -11.55 17.84 -1.43
C GLY A 344 -11.05 16.64 -2.23
N ALA A 345 -11.49 15.42 -1.89
CA ALA A 345 -11.13 14.21 -2.63
C ALA A 345 -11.79 14.14 -4.03
N LEU A 346 -13.04 14.59 -4.17
CA LEU A 346 -13.74 14.63 -5.46
C LEU A 346 -13.21 15.71 -6.41
N MET A 347 -12.72 16.84 -5.85
CA MET A 347 -12.30 18.02 -6.61
C MET A 347 -10.77 18.22 -6.63
N ILE A 348 -9.99 17.14 -6.46
CA ILE A 348 -8.54 17.21 -6.58
C ILE A 348 -8.13 17.84 -7.93
N PRO A 349 -7.17 18.77 -7.96
CA PRO A 349 -6.66 19.35 -9.21
C PRO A 349 -6.18 18.25 -10.18
N GLY A 350 -6.58 18.31 -11.45
CA GLY A 350 -6.28 17.24 -12.42
C GLY A 350 -7.20 16.02 -12.36
N GLY A 351 -8.05 15.93 -11.35
CA GLY A 351 -9.05 14.87 -11.19
C GLY A 351 -8.52 13.65 -10.43
N TRP A 352 -9.41 12.99 -9.71
CA TRP A 352 -9.07 11.86 -8.84
C TRP A 352 -8.61 10.63 -9.65
N MET A 353 -7.38 10.12 -9.47
CA MET A 353 -6.88 8.94 -10.21
C MET A 353 -6.93 9.10 -11.74
N ARG A 354 -6.57 10.29 -12.24
CA ARG A 354 -6.29 10.55 -13.67
C ARG A 354 -4.84 10.97 -13.82
N ASP A 355 -4.18 10.49 -14.86
CA ASP A 355 -2.81 10.91 -15.14
C ASP A 355 -2.78 12.39 -15.59
N LEU A 356 -1.75 13.11 -15.15
CA LEU A 356 -1.54 14.52 -15.47
C LEU A 356 -0.77 14.70 -16.78
N HIS A 357 0.04 13.70 -17.14
CA HIS A 357 0.79 13.63 -18.38
C HIS A 357 0.50 12.30 -19.08
N SER A 358 0.01 12.37 -20.31
CA SER A 358 -0.11 11.19 -21.17
C SER A 358 1.23 10.92 -21.85
N ALA A 359 1.64 9.66 -21.94
CA ALA A 359 2.88 9.23 -22.57
C ALA A 359 2.61 8.11 -23.59
N ASP A 360 2.58 8.47 -24.87
CA ASP A 360 2.25 7.63 -26.05
C ASP A 360 2.96 6.27 -26.08
N SER A 361 2.49 5.32 -25.27
CA SER A 361 3.10 3.99 -25.15
C SER A 361 2.02 2.92 -24.96
N PRO A 362 2.21 1.70 -25.50
CA PRO A 362 1.21 0.63 -25.39
C PRO A 362 0.97 0.15 -23.95
N ASP A 363 1.91 0.38 -23.04
CA ASP A 363 1.72 0.12 -21.61
C ASP A 363 0.71 1.10 -20.96
N GLU A 364 0.44 2.24 -21.61
CA GLU A 364 -0.49 3.27 -21.14
C GLU A 364 -1.95 2.84 -21.26
N GLU A 365 -2.33 2.11 -22.31
CA GLU A 365 -3.72 1.63 -22.48
C GLU A 365 -4.12 0.70 -21.32
N ASN A 366 -3.20 -0.16 -20.87
CA ASN A 366 -3.42 -1.00 -19.69
C ASN A 366 -3.54 -0.16 -18.41
N ARG A 367 -2.69 0.87 -18.26
CA ARG A 367 -2.73 1.77 -17.10
C ARG A 367 -4.02 2.59 -17.04
N GLU A 368 -4.47 3.13 -18.16
CA GLU A 368 -5.71 3.91 -18.23
C GLU A 368 -6.91 3.03 -17.84
N GLN A 369 -6.97 1.80 -18.35
CA GLN A 369 -8.00 0.83 -17.97
C GLN A 369 -7.96 0.50 -16.48
N GLU A 370 -6.77 0.30 -15.89
CA GLU A 370 -6.64 0.09 -14.44
C GLU A 370 -7.19 1.29 -13.64
N LEU A 371 -6.83 2.52 -14.03
CA LEU A 371 -7.28 3.73 -13.35
C LEU A 371 -8.80 3.93 -13.50
N LEU A 372 -9.37 3.61 -14.67
CA LEU A 372 -10.82 3.63 -14.89
C LEU A 372 -11.55 2.65 -13.97
N VAL A 373 -11.02 1.43 -13.77
CA VAL A 373 -11.59 0.46 -12.83
C VAL A 373 -11.58 1.01 -11.40
N VAL A 374 -10.47 1.61 -10.97
CA VAL A 374 -10.36 2.21 -9.63
C VAL A 374 -11.32 3.39 -9.47
N ARG A 375 -11.45 4.25 -10.49
CA ARG A 375 -12.43 5.35 -10.54
C ARG A 375 -13.87 4.85 -10.44
N GLY A 376 -14.18 3.77 -11.15
CA GLY A 376 -15.48 3.10 -11.10
C GLY A 376 -15.91 2.59 -9.72
N ILE A 377 -14.97 2.45 -8.80
CA ILE A 377 -15.23 2.05 -7.40
C ILE A 377 -15.13 3.26 -6.47
N GLY A 378 -14.06 4.05 -6.60
CA GLY A 378 -13.72 5.13 -5.68
C GLY A 378 -14.66 6.33 -5.77
N VAL A 379 -14.96 6.81 -6.98
CA VAL A 379 -15.81 8.00 -7.18
C VAL A 379 -17.23 7.74 -6.68
N PRO A 380 -17.91 6.64 -7.07
CA PRO A 380 -19.24 6.36 -6.53
C PRO A 380 -19.25 6.16 -5.01
N THR A 381 -18.20 5.56 -4.46
CA THR A 381 -18.05 5.42 -3.00
C THR A 381 -18.00 6.80 -2.32
N LEU A 382 -17.13 7.70 -2.76
CA LEU A 382 -17.03 9.06 -2.19
C LEU A 382 -18.35 9.83 -2.30
N VAL A 383 -19.00 9.81 -3.46
CA VAL A 383 -20.29 10.46 -3.67
C VAL A 383 -21.38 9.86 -2.79
N SER A 384 -21.41 8.53 -2.64
CA SER A 384 -22.39 7.89 -1.76
C SER A 384 -22.15 8.23 -0.29
N LEU A 385 -20.89 8.33 0.16
CA LEU A 385 -20.57 8.75 1.53
C LEU A 385 -21.00 10.21 1.78
N LEU A 386 -20.76 11.08 0.80
CA LEU A 386 -21.19 12.48 0.88
C LEU A 386 -22.71 12.60 0.90
N GLN A 387 -23.41 11.91 -0.01
CA GLN A 387 -24.87 11.86 -0.04
C GLN A 387 -25.44 11.38 1.31
N ASN A 388 -24.85 10.35 1.92
CA ASN A 388 -25.30 9.84 3.23
C ASN A 388 -25.21 10.92 4.33
N ILE A 389 -24.10 11.66 4.41
CA ILE A 389 -23.96 12.75 5.39
C ILE A 389 -25.03 13.83 5.16
N LEU A 390 -25.26 14.21 3.91
CA LEU A 390 -26.20 15.26 3.55
C LEU A 390 -27.65 14.87 3.82
N ASP A 391 -28.01 13.61 3.55
CA ASP A 391 -29.34 13.07 3.83
C ASP A 391 -29.59 12.95 5.34
N GLU A 392 -28.64 12.40 6.11
CA GLU A 392 -28.78 12.24 7.56
C GLU A 392 -28.79 13.58 8.30
N SER A 393 -28.09 14.59 7.79
CA SER A 393 -28.10 15.96 8.32
C SER A 393 -29.23 16.83 7.76
N SER A 394 -30.19 16.25 7.01
CA SER A 394 -31.33 16.96 6.40
C SER A 394 -30.93 18.20 5.57
N SER A 395 -29.71 18.20 5.03
CA SER A 395 -29.14 19.34 4.29
C SER A 395 -29.48 19.25 2.81
N HIS A 396 -30.77 19.31 2.51
CA HIS A 396 -31.29 19.03 1.16
C HIS A 396 -30.75 19.99 0.09
N SER A 397 -30.44 21.24 0.43
CA SER A 397 -29.83 22.21 -0.49
C SER A 397 -28.44 21.76 -0.96
N GLU A 398 -27.57 21.35 -0.04
CA GLU A 398 -26.23 20.83 -0.38
C GLU A 398 -26.31 19.52 -1.17
N ALA A 399 -27.31 18.68 -0.89
CA ALA A 399 -27.56 17.45 -1.67
C ALA A 399 -27.92 17.77 -3.14
N THR A 400 -28.57 18.89 -3.41
CA THR A 400 -28.80 19.33 -4.80
C THR A 400 -27.52 19.80 -5.49
N GLN A 401 -26.64 20.51 -4.77
CA GLN A 401 -25.34 20.94 -5.30
C GLN A 401 -24.43 19.75 -5.63
N LEU A 402 -24.55 18.64 -4.89
CA LEU A 402 -23.84 17.40 -5.22
C LEU A 402 -24.25 16.85 -6.59
N VAL A 403 -25.51 16.97 -6.99
CA VAL A 403 -25.97 16.56 -8.33
C VAL A 403 -25.30 17.41 -9.41
N ASP A 404 -25.22 18.73 -9.19
CA ASP A 404 -24.53 19.65 -10.11
C ASP A 404 -23.03 19.34 -10.21
N LEU A 405 -22.40 18.97 -9.08
CA LEU A 405 -21.00 18.54 -9.06
C LEU A 405 -20.78 17.27 -9.89
N VAL A 406 -21.65 16.26 -9.73
CA VAL A 406 -21.55 15.00 -10.48
C VAL A 406 -21.82 15.20 -11.98
N ALA A 407 -22.80 16.03 -12.31
CA ALA A 407 -23.17 16.38 -13.69
C ALA A 407 -22.22 17.40 -14.34
N SER A 408 -21.23 17.92 -13.60
CA SER A 408 -20.32 18.94 -14.10
C SER A 408 -19.46 18.44 -15.26
N GLU A 409 -19.54 19.10 -16.41
CA GLU A 409 -18.68 18.84 -17.58
C GLU A 409 -17.20 19.08 -17.30
N ARG A 410 -16.86 19.81 -16.25
CA ARG A 410 -15.47 20.05 -15.86
C ARG A 410 -14.81 18.78 -15.30
N LEU A 411 -15.53 18.02 -14.49
CA LEU A 411 -15.00 16.84 -13.81
C LEU A 411 -15.45 15.54 -14.48
N LYS A 412 -16.63 15.56 -15.12
CA LYS A 412 -17.27 14.41 -15.77
C LYS A 412 -17.37 13.18 -14.87
N LEU A 413 -17.69 13.39 -13.59
CA LEU A 413 -17.78 12.30 -12.61
C LEU A 413 -18.87 11.30 -12.98
N TYR A 414 -19.90 11.74 -13.72
CA TYR A 414 -20.97 10.87 -14.21
C TYR A 414 -20.48 9.72 -15.10
N GLU A 415 -19.33 9.87 -15.77
CA GLU A 415 -18.75 8.82 -16.64
C GLU A 415 -18.19 7.65 -15.82
N ASP A 416 -17.80 7.88 -14.57
CA ASP A 416 -17.21 6.86 -13.71
C ASP A 416 -18.28 6.01 -13.00
N PHE A 417 -19.56 6.35 -13.10
CA PHE A 417 -20.59 5.58 -12.41
C PHE A 417 -21.01 4.34 -13.21
N PRO A 418 -21.06 3.15 -12.58
CA PRO A 418 -21.82 2.06 -13.16
C PRO A 418 -23.31 2.43 -13.19
N LYS A 419 -24.01 2.04 -14.27
CA LYS A 419 -25.40 2.44 -14.55
C LYS A 419 -26.36 2.21 -13.36
N ASN A 420 -26.16 1.13 -12.62
CA ASN A 420 -26.99 0.78 -11.46
C ASN A 420 -26.79 1.77 -10.30
N GLU A 421 -25.55 2.15 -10.02
CA GLU A 421 -25.23 3.09 -8.94
C GLU A 421 -25.65 4.52 -9.30
N LEU A 422 -25.50 4.93 -10.56
CA LEU A 422 -26.00 6.22 -11.02
C LEU A 422 -27.52 6.32 -10.83
N LYS A 423 -28.26 5.26 -11.18
CA LYS A 423 -29.72 5.21 -10.95
C LYS A 423 -30.07 5.30 -9.46
N ALA A 424 -29.32 4.61 -8.61
CA ALA A 424 -29.51 4.66 -7.16
C ALA A 424 -29.22 6.07 -6.60
N PHE A 425 -28.14 6.71 -7.06
CA PHE A 425 -27.80 8.09 -6.73
C PHE A 425 -28.91 9.06 -7.13
N LEU A 426 -29.37 9.03 -8.40
CA LEU A 426 -30.45 9.89 -8.88
C LEU A 426 -31.77 9.67 -8.14
N THR A 427 -32.05 8.43 -7.73
CA THR A 427 -33.25 8.13 -6.93
C THR A 427 -33.19 8.78 -5.55
N ARG A 428 -32.02 8.77 -4.90
CA ARG A 428 -31.78 9.48 -3.62
C ARG A 428 -31.87 10.99 -3.80
N ALA A 429 -31.18 11.53 -4.81
CA ALA A 429 -31.23 12.95 -5.12
C ALA A 429 -32.66 13.45 -5.35
N ARG A 430 -33.51 12.67 -6.05
CA ARG A 430 -34.93 12.98 -6.24
C ARG A 430 -35.67 13.16 -4.90
N ILE A 431 -35.38 12.33 -3.90
CA ILE A 431 -35.99 12.45 -2.56
C ILE A 431 -35.55 13.76 -1.91
N SER A 432 -34.25 14.11 -1.99
CA SER A 432 -33.74 15.37 -1.46
C SER A 432 -34.38 16.58 -2.15
N PHE A 433 -34.57 16.54 -3.48
CA PHE A 433 -35.31 17.59 -4.22
C PHE A 433 -36.76 17.71 -3.76
N THR A 434 -37.47 16.60 -3.55
CA THR A 434 -38.86 16.65 -3.07
C THR A 434 -38.98 17.21 -1.66
N ASN A 435 -38.05 16.87 -0.77
CA ASN A 435 -38.03 17.38 0.60
C ASN A 435 -37.72 18.88 0.64
N LEU A 436 -36.79 19.34 -0.22
CA LEU A 436 -36.50 20.76 -0.37
C LEU A 436 -37.72 21.53 -0.89
N ALA A 437 -38.41 21.00 -1.91
CA ALA A 437 -39.62 21.61 -2.45
C ALA A 437 -40.76 21.68 -1.41
N GLN A 438 -40.93 20.64 -0.60
CA GLN A 438 -41.90 20.62 0.50
C GLN A 438 -41.55 21.67 1.56
N SER A 439 -40.28 21.72 2.01
CA SER A 439 -39.82 22.72 2.97
C SER A 439 -40.04 24.15 2.47
N MET A 440 -39.76 24.43 1.19
CA MET A 440 -40.03 25.73 0.57
C MET A 440 -41.53 26.04 0.47
N ALA A 441 -42.37 25.04 0.21
CA ALA A 441 -43.82 25.19 0.16
C ALA A 441 -44.41 25.48 1.55
N ASP A 442 -43.90 24.81 2.59
CA ASP A 442 -44.32 25.02 3.98
C ASP A 442 -43.89 26.41 4.48
N GLN A 443 -42.69 26.87 4.14
CA GLN A 443 -42.24 28.23 4.42
C GLN A 443 -43.13 29.29 3.75
N ARG A 444 -43.58 29.05 2.51
CA ARG A 444 -44.53 29.96 1.82
C ARG A 444 -45.89 30.00 2.51
N LYS A 445 -46.42 28.85 2.94
CA LYS A 445 -47.70 28.80 3.67
C LYS A 445 -47.62 29.50 5.03
N HIS A 446 -46.53 29.32 5.77
CA HIS A 446 -46.33 30.03 7.04
C HIS A 446 -46.19 31.55 6.86
N GLY A 447 -45.56 32.01 5.78
CA GLY A 447 -45.51 33.42 5.40
C GLY A 447 -46.89 34.00 5.04
N GLU A 448 -47.75 33.22 4.38
CA GLU A 448 -49.14 33.62 4.08
C GLU A 448 -50.05 33.59 5.32
N GLU A 449 -49.80 32.72 6.29
CA GLU A 449 -50.54 32.67 7.57
C GLU A 449 -50.18 33.83 8.51
N LEU A 450 -48.90 34.23 8.59
CA LEU A 450 -48.49 35.46 9.30
C LEU A 450 -49.16 36.71 8.69
N TYR A 451 -49.28 36.78 7.37
CA TYR A 451 -49.96 37.89 6.68
C TYR A 451 -51.48 37.91 6.91
N LYS A 452 -52.11 36.77 7.25
CA LYS A 452 -53.54 36.70 7.58
C LYS A 452 -53.81 36.94 9.07
N GLY A 453 -52.84 36.74 9.95
CA GLY A 453 -52.97 36.91 11.40
C GLY A 453 -52.81 38.34 11.90
N GLU A 454 -51.91 39.13 11.31
CA GLU A 454 -51.51 40.42 11.90
C GLU A 454 -52.23 41.67 11.33
N ILE A 455 -52.99 41.57 10.23
CA ILE A 455 -53.58 42.76 9.58
C ILE A 455 -55.09 42.95 9.89
N PHE A 456 -55.78 41.96 10.47
CA PHE A 456 -57.23 42.03 10.69
C PHE A 456 -57.70 41.92 12.15
N GLN A 457 -56.79 41.85 13.14
CA GLN A 457 -57.18 41.84 14.57
C GLN A 457 -57.09 43.21 15.26
N ASP A 458 -56.48 44.23 14.65
CA ASP A 458 -56.37 45.58 15.23
C ASP A 458 -57.39 46.61 14.65
N LEU A 459 -58.44 46.14 13.97
CA LEU A 459 -59.52 46.97 13.43
C LEU A 459 -60.94 46.46 13.80
N GLY A 460 -61.11 45.96 15.02
CA GLY A 460 -62.39 45.57 15.61
C GLY A 460 -62.74 46.38 16.84
#